data_AF-A0A1G4TNZ8-F1
#
_entry.id   AF-A0A1G4TNZ8-F1
#
_cell.length_a   1.000
_cell.length_b   1.000
_cell.length_c   1.000
_cell.angle_alpha   90.00
_cell.angle_beta   90.00
_cell.angle_gamma   90.00
#
_symmetry.space_group_name_H-M   'P 1'
#
loop_
_entity.id
_entity.type
_entity.pdbx_description
1 polymer ?
#
loop_
_entity_poly.entity_id
_entity_poly.type
_entity_poly.pdbx_seq_one_letter_code
_entity_poly.pdbx_strand_id
1 'polypeptide(L)'
;MLLSGFNQEIYEKGLREEGWEAGIAEGRKAGIAEGREAGIAEGRENGIAEGREEGYREGIKEGVEQGKAEEKEHAIINMLDLGLSEEQISQKYSKELVEQVLRETTKI
;
A
#
# COMPACT_ATOMS: atom_id res chain seq x y z
N MET A 1 -42.61 15.37 64.85
CA MET A 1 -41.15 15.18 64.81
C MET A 1 -40.84 14.14 63.74
N LEU A 2 -39.82 14.38 62.91
CA LEU A 2 -39.04 13.36 62.16
C LEU A 2 -39.61 12.77 60.86
N LEU A 3 -39.97 13.58 59.85
CA LEU A 3 -40.05 13.09 58.46
C LEU A 3 -39.49 14.05 57.40
N SER A 4 -38.68 15.04 57.79
CA SER A 4 -38.16 16.04 56.83
C SER A 4 -36.64 16.01 56.61
N GLY A 5 -35.90 15.16 57.33
CA GLY A 5 -34.43 15.12 57.24
C GLY A 5 -33.85 14.00 56.36
N PHE A 6 -34.61 12.93 56.09
CA PHE A 6 -34.04 11.69 55.54
C PHE A 6 -34.08 11.60 53.99
N ASN A 7 -34.73 12.55 53.30
CA ASN A 7 -34.92 12.43 51.85
C ASN A 7 -34.03 13.33 50.99
N GLN A 8 -33.42 14.38 51.53
CA GLN A 8 -32.64 15.31 50.70
C GLN A 8 -31.21 14.80 50.45
N GLU A 9 -30.53 14.31 51.48
CA GLU A 9 -29.15 13.81 51.38
C GLU A 9 -29.05 12.53 50.51
N ILE A 10 -30.05 11.64 50.59
CA ILE A 10 -30.14 10.45 49.73
C ILE A 10 -30.35 10.85 48.27
N TYR A 11 -31.17 11.87 48.02
CA TYR A 11 -31.46 12.36 46.67
C TYR A 11 -30.23 13.04 46.04
N GLU A 12 -29.52 13.87 46.80
CA GLU A 12 -28.28 14.52 46.38
C GLU A 12 -27.16 13.50 46.13
N LYS A 13 -27.08 12.44 46.96
CA LYS A 13 -26.13 11.35 46.76
C LYS A 13 -26.44 10.54 45.51
N GLY A 14 -27.70 10.20 45.26
CA GLY A 14 -28.13 9.50 44.05
C GLY A 14 -27.83 10.29 42.77
N LEU A 15 -28.14 11.59 42.76
CA LEU A 15 -27.80 12.50 41.65
C LEU A 15 -26.28 12.58 41.40
N ARG A 16 -25.47 12.56 42.47
CA ARG A 16 -24.01 12.60 42.35
C ARG A 16 -23.44 11.29 41.80
N GLU A 17 -23.99 10.15 42.23
CA GLU A 17 -23.63 8.82 41.72
C GLU A 17 -24.03 8.68 40.24
N GLU A 18 -25.24 9.09 39.87
CA GLU A 18 -25.71 9.13 38.47
C GLU A 18 -24.84 10.05 37.60
N GLY A 19 -24.50 11.25 38.08
CA GLY A 19 -23.61 12.17 37.38
C GLY A 19 -22.19 11.63 37.20
N TRP A 20 -21.68 10.90 38.21
CA TRP A 20 -20.37 10.25 38.14
C TRP A 20 -20.37 9.09 37.14
N GLU A 21 -21.39 8.23 37.19
CA GLU A 21 -21.55 7.12 36.25
C GLU A 21 -21.74 7.62 34.80
N ALA A 22 -22.55 8.66 34.62
CA ALA A 22 -22.74 9.30 33.31
C ALA A 22 -21.43 9.89 32.79
N GLY A 23 -20.66 10.59 33.63
CA GLY A 23 -19.36 11.14 33.25
C GLY A 23 -18.34 10.07 32.86
N ILE A 24 -18.29 8.95 33.58
CA ILE A 24 -17.43 7.82 33.22
C ILE A 24 -17.91 7.16 31.92
N ALA A 25 -19.21 6.95 31.76
CA ALA A 25 -19.77 6.34 30.56
C ALA A 25 -19.51 7.21 29.31
N GLU A 26 -19.70 8.52 29.42
CA GLU A 26 -19.44 9.48 28.36
C GLU A 26 -17.94 9.57 28.05
N GLY A 27 -17.08 9.72 29.06
CA GLY A 27 -15.63 9.75 28.88
C GLY A 27 -15.08 8.49 28.23
N ARG A 28 -15.59 7.31 28.62
CA ARG A 28 -15.22 6.04 27.99
C ARG A 28 -15.70 5.97 26.53
N LYS A 29 -16.93 6.42 26.26
CA LYS A 29 -17.48 6.43 24.90
C LYS A 29 -16.70 7.37 23.98
N ALA A 30 -16.38 8.57 24.46
CA ALA A 30 -15.58 9.56 23.75
C ALA A 30 -14.16 9.04 23.48
N GLY A 31 -13.46 8.54 24.51
CA GLY A 31 -12.11 8.00 24.34
C GLY A 31 -12.02 6.81 23.38
N ILE A 32 -13.03 5.92 23.37
CA ILE A 32 -13.09 4.83 22.39
C ILE A 32 -13.33 5.36 20.98
N ALA A 33 -14.22 6.34 20.82
CA ALA A 33 -14.52 6.92 19.52
C ALA A 33 -13.29 7.64 18.93
N GLU A 34 -12.66 8.51 19.72
CA GLU A 34 -11.46 9.26 19.32
C GLU A 34 -10.29 8.32 19.02
N GLY A 35 -10.01 7.35 19.89
CA GLY A 35 -8.92 6.40 19.68
C GLY A 35 -9.12 5.54 18.43
N ARG A 36 -10.37 5.16 18.12
CA ARG A 36 -10.70 4.42 16.91
C ARG A 36 -10.54 5.28 15.66
N GLU A 37 -11.02 6.52 15.70
CA GLU A 37 -10.93 7.45 14.56
C GLU A 37 -9.47 7.77 14.23
N ALA A 38 -8.67 8.12 15.25
CA ALA A 38 -7.25 8.39 15.10
C ALA A 38 -6.49 7.17 14.56
N GLY A 39 -6.71 5.98 15.12
CA GLY A 39 -6.04 4.76 14.66
C GLY A 39 -6.40 4.36 13.22
N ILE A 40 -7.64 4.60 12.79
CA ILE A 40 -8.05 4.36 11.39
C ILE A 40 -7.40 5.38 10.45
N ALA A 41 -7.37 6.65 10.83
CA ALA A 41 -6.78 7.71 10.02
C ALA A 41 -5.27 7.46 9.80
N GLU A 42 -4.52 7.23 10.89
CA GLU A 42 -3.08 6.98 10.85
C GLU A 42 -2.75 5.68 10.08
N GLY A 43 -3.47 4.60 10.37
CA GLY A 43 -3.26 3.32 9.67
C GLY A 43 -3.53 3.40 8.17
N ARG A 44 -4.53 4.20 7.76
CA ARG A 44 -4.84 4.43 6.35
C ARG A 44 -3.78 5.28 5.66
N GLU A 45 -3.34 6.37 6.30
CA GLU A 45 -2.33 7.26 5.73
C GLU A 45 -1.01 6.52 5.51
N ASN A 46 -0.50 5.86 6.56
CA ASN A 46 0.75 5.11 6.50
C ASN A 46 0.66 3.95 5.50
N GLY A 47 -0.42 3.16 5.54
CA GLY A 47 -0.60 2.03 4.62
C GLY A 47 -0.69 2.44 3.15
N ILE A 48 -1.31 3.58 2.84
CA ILE A 48 -1.35 4.11 1.47
C ILE A 48 0.03 4.63 1.04
N ALA A 49 0.73 5.35 1.92
CA ALA A 49 2.04 5.89 1.62
C ALA A 49 3.06 4.77 1.32
N GLU A 50 3.17 3.80 2.22
CA GLU A 50 4.07 2.65 2.08
C GLU A 50 3.74 1.83 0.83
N GLY A 51 2.47 1.46 0.64
CA GLY A 51 2.04 0.66 -0.51
C GLY A 51 2.28 1.38 -1.85
N ARG A 52 2.14 2.70 -1.89
CA ARG A 52 2.43 3.49 -3.10
C ARG A 52 3.92 3.57 -3.38
N GLU A 53 4.75 3.79 -2.36
CA GLU A 53 6.20 3.86 -2.51
C GLU A 53 6.77 2.53 -2.99
N GLU A 54 6.36 1.42 -2.38
CA GLU A 54 6.80 0.08 -2.77
C GLU A 54 6.35 -0.26 -4.19
N GLY A 55 5.07 -0.09 -4.51
CA GLY A 55 4.55 -0.36 -5.85
C GLY A 55 5.19 0.50 -6.94
N TYR A 56 5.50 1.77 -6.65
CA TYR A 56 6.20 2.64 -7.59
C TYR A 56 7.65 2.18 -7.83
N ARG A 57 8.37 1.83 -6.76
CA ARG A 57 9.75 1.36 -6.85
C ARG A 57 9.85 0.05 -7.64
N GLU A 58 8.98 -0.91 -7.34
CA GLU A 58 8.93 -2.20 -8.04
C GLU A 58 8.54 -2.01 -9.51
N GLY A 59 7.46 -1.25 -9.77
CA GLY A 59 7.02 -0.99 -11.14
C GLY A 59 8.06 -0.27 -12.01
N ILE A 60 8.82 0.67 -11.44
CA ILE A 60 9.94 1.30 -12.16
C ILE A 60 11.04 0.29 -12.46
N LYS A 61 11.42 -0.53 -11.48
CA LYS A 61 12.51 -1.50 -11.67
C LYS A 61 12.15 -2.49 -12.78
N GLU A 62 10.96 -3.07 -12.70
CA GLU A 62 10.46 -4.02 -13.70
C GLU A 62 10.33 -3.36 -15.07
N GLY A 63 9.74 -2.17 -15.15
CA GLY A 63 9.59 -1.44 -16.41
C GLY A 63 10.92 -1.08 -17.07
N VAL A 64 11.94 -0.72 -16.28
CA VAL A 64 13.29 -0.44 -16.80
C VAL A 64 14.00 -1.71 -17.26
N GLU A 65 13.87 -2.82 -16.53
CA GLU A 65 14.46 -4.09 -16.93
C GLU A 65 13.80 -4.63 -18.21
N GLN A 66 12.48 -4.57 -18.29
CA GLN A 66 11.72 -4.96 -19.48
C GLN A 66 12.07 -4.06 -20.67
N GLY A 67 12.05 -2.74 -20.51
CA GLY A 67 12.38 -1.82 -21.61
C GLY A 67 13.81 -2.02 -22.14
N LYS A 68 14.78 -2.35 -21.27
CA LYS A 68 16.14 -2.70 -21.69
C LYS A 68 16.21 -4.05 -22.41
N ALA A 69 15.37 -5.01 -22.07
CA ALA A 69 15.30 -6.28 -22.78
C ALA A 69 14.72 -6.06 -24.18
N GLU A 70 13.57 -5.37 -24.27
CA GLU A 70 12.91 -5.01 -25.53
C GLU A 70 13.84 -4.19 -26.44
N GLU A 71 14.59 -3.22 -25.90
CA GLU A 71 15.56 -2.44 -26.68
C GLU A 71 16.63 -3.34 -27.32
N LYS A 72 17.13 -4.34 -26.59
CA LYS A 72 18.14 -5.27 -27.11
C LYS A 72 17.55 -6.16 -28.21
N GLU A 73 16.33 -6.64 -28.02
CA GLU A 73 15.63 -7.45 -29.00
C GLU A 73 15.39 -6.65 -30.29
N HIS A 74 14.86 -5.43 -30.19
CA HIS A 74 14.69 -4.53 -31.33
C HIS A 74 16.01 -4.20 -32.02
N ALA A 75 17.10 -4.01 -31.27
CA ALA A 75 18.41 -3.79 -31.85
C ALA A 75 18.89 -5.01 -32.65
N ILE A 76 18.64 -6.23 -32.18
CA ILE A 76 18.97 -7.47 -32.90
C ILE A 76 18.12 -7.58 -34.17
N ILE A 77 16.81 -7.34 -34.09
CA ILE A 77 15.91 -7.36 -35.26
C ILE A 77 16.40 -6.36 -36.32
N ASN A 78 16.71 -5.12 -35.93
CA ASN A 78 17.23 -4.11 -36.86
C ASN A 78 18.56 -4.54 -37.51
N MET A 79 19.43 -5.25 -36.79
CA MET A 79 20.68 -5.78 -37.35
C MET A 79 20.41 -6.90 -38.36
N LEU A 80 19.45 -7.78 -38.08
CA LEU A 80 19.02 -8.82 -39.01
C LEU A 80 18.41 -8.21 -40.29
N ASP A 81 17.59 -7.18 -40.15
CA ASP A 81 16.98 -6.45 -41.28
C ASP A 81 18.03 -5.74 -42.15
N LEU A 82 19.15 -5.30 -41.54
CA LEU A 82 20.31 -4.77 -42.25
C LEU A 82 21.19 -5.85 -42.91
N GLY A 83 20.82 -7.13 -42.76
CA GLY A 83 21.51 -8.26 -43.38
C GLY A 83 22.75 -8.75 -42.64
N LEU A 84 22.92 -8.40 -41.36
CA LEU A 84 24.00 -8.96 -40.54
C LEU A 84 23.73 -10.44 -40.24
N SER A 85 24.79 -11.25 -40.24
CA SER A 85 24.68 -12.66 -39.88
C SER A 85 24.55 -12.87 -38.37
N GLU A 86 23.98 -14.01 -37.98
CA GLU A 86 23.86 -14.44 -36.58
C GLU A 86 25.22 -14.40 -35.86
N GLU A 87 26.30 -14.85 -36.51
CA GLU A 87 27.65 -14.80 -35.95
C GLU A 87 28.11 -13.37 -35.66
N GLN A 88 27.77 -12.39 -36.50
CA GLN A 88 28.16 -10.99 -36.29
C GLN A 88 27.40 -10.38 -35.12
N ILE A 89 26.11 -10.67 -35.00
CA ILE A 89 25.26 -10.17 -33.91
C ILE A 89 25.68 -10.81 -32.58
N SER A 90 26.03 -12.10 -32.61
CA SER A 90 26.53 -12.85 -31.44
C SER A 90 27.89 -12.37 -30.92
N GLN A 91 28.58 -11.46 -31.63
CA GLN A 91 29.76 -10.78 -31.07
C GLN A 91 29.38 -9.71 -30.04
N LYS A 92 28.19 -9.11 -30.18
CA LYS A 92 27.71 -8.03 -29.32
C LYS A 92 26.64 -8.48 -28.32
N TYR A 93 25.83 -9.45 -28.71
CA TYR A 93 24.76 -10.02 -27.88
C TYR A 93 25.04 -11.50 -27.59
N SER A 94 24.45 -12.04 -26.52
CA SER A 94 24.62 -13.46 -26.21
C SER A 94 23.90 -14.32 -27.25
N LYS A 95 24.48 -15.49 -27.57
CA LYS A 95 23.92 -16.39 -28.58
C LYS A 95 22.49 -16.81 -28.22
N GLU A 96 22.23 -17.03 -26.94
CA GLU A 96 20.91 -17.40 -26.42
C GLU A 96 19.86 -16.34 -26.75
N LEU A 97 20.19 -15.05 -26.62
CA LEU A 97 19.27 -13.96 -26.91
C LEU A 97 19.01 -13.84 -28.41
N VAL A 98 20.06 -13.96 -29.23
CA VAL A 98 19.93 -13.91 -30.69
C VAL A 98 19.06 -15.07 -31.19
N GLU A 99 19.30 -16.29 -30.70
CA GLU A 99 18.47 -17.46 -31.03
C GLU A 99 17.01 -17.28 -30.56
N GLN A 100 16.78 -16.70 -29.39
CA GLN A 100 15.44 -16.43 -28.88
C GLN A 100 14.68 -15.47 -29.82
N VAL A 101 15.29 -14.34 -30.16
CA VAL A 101 14.70 -13.34 -31.07
C VAL A 101 14.38 -13.97 -32.42
N LEU A 102 15.32 -14.75 -32.99
CA LEU A 102 15.10 -15.45 -34.26
C LEU A 102 13.92 -16.43 -34.21
N ARG A 103 13.76 -17.17 -33.10
CA ARG A 103 12.62 -18.09 -32.92
C ARG A 103 11.30 -17.35 -32.82
N GLU A 104 11.28 -16.15 -32.27
CA GLU A 104 10.08 -15.32 -32.14
C GLU A 104 9.71 -14.66 -33.46
N THR A 105 10.68 -14.13 -34.21
CA THR A 105 10.43 -13.52 -35.53
C THR A 105 10.00 -14.54 -36.59
N THR A 106 10.46 -15.80 -36.49
CA THR A 106 10.13 -16.86 -37.46
C THR A 106 8.76 -17.52 -37.18
N LYS A 107 8.16 -17.27 -36.02
CA LYS A 107 6.82 -17.79 -35.66
C LYS A 107 5.67 -16.96 -36.25
N ILE A 108 5.97 -15.79 -36.81
CA ILE A 108 5.04 -14.90 -37.52
C ILE A 108 5.05 -15.27 -39.00
#